data_AF-A0A1G8W2W1-F1
#
_entry.id   AF-A0A1G8W2W1-F1
#
_cell.length_a   1.000
_cell.length_b   1.000
_cell.length_c   1.000
_cell.angle_alpha   90.00
_cell.angle_beta   90.00
_cell.angle_gamma   90.00
#
_symmetry.space_group_name_H-M   'P 1'
#
loop_
_entity.id
_entity.type
_entity.pdbx_description
1 polymer ?
#
loop_
_entity_poly.entity_id
_entity_poly.type
_entity_poly.pdbx_seq_one_letter_code
_entity_poly.pdbx_strand_id
1 'polypeptide(L)'
;MSYEKPPYDATIDNIKLLCEELRDVSETDKDELEEGVEDLQGSTFSRTLEAAVRLGLFEKAENGYKPTTEGKRIGYGRLSDEDEKELFRKLVKQYDFYNALLEIVGGSLTSDDGEQSVLPNREFGSRVELV
;
A
#
# COMPACT_ATOMS: atom_id res chain seq x y z
N MET A 1 -0.67 5.20 -20.22
CA MET A 1 0.15 4.66 -19.13
C MET A 1 -0.46 3.34 -18.69
N SER A 2 0.33 2.27 -18.62
CA SER A 2 -0.13 0.98 -18.08
C SER A 2 0.20 1.00 -16.59
N TYR A 3 -0.81 1.20 -15.74
CA TYR A 3 -0.62 1.08 -14.30
C TYR A 3 -0.64 -0.40 -13.93
N GLU A 4 0.43 -0.88 -13.30
CA GLU A 4 0.47 -2.25 -12.79
C GLU A 4 -0.60 -2.40 -11.70
N LYS A 5 -1.56 -3.31 -11.93
CA LYS A 5 -2.66 -3.59 -11.00
C LYS A 5 -2.08 -3.98 -9.63
N PRO A 6 -2.71 -3.56 -8.52
CA PRO A 6 -2.31 -4.04 -7.21
C PRO A 6 -2.41 -5.58 -7.19
N PRO A 7 -1.39 -6.28 -6.65
CA PRO A 7 -1.40 -7.73 -6.59
C PRO A 7 -2.60 -8.25 -5.78
N TYR A 8 -3.42 -9.11 -6.39
CA TYR A 8 -4.70 -9.56 -5.84
C TYR A 8 -4.57 -10.38 -4.53
N ASP A 9 -3.40 -10.95 -4.26
CA ASP A 9 -3.16 -11.86 -3.13
C ASP A 9 -2.31 -11.25 -2.00
N ALA A 10 -1.92 -9.98 -2.11
CA ALA A 10 -1.17 -9.29 -1.05
C ALA A 10 -2.16 -8.73 -0.02
N THR A 11 -2.42 -9.49 1.04
CA THR A 11 -3.27 -9.07 2.16
C THR A 11 -2.46 -8.29 3.19
N ILE A 12 -3.17 -7.53 4.05
CA ILE A 12 -2.54 -6.86 5.20
C ILE A 12 -1.84 -7.91 6.09
N ASP A 13 -2.47 -9.05 6.33
CA ASP A 13 -1.90 -10.12 7.17
C ASP A 13 -0.62 -10.70 6.57
N ASN A 14 -0.56 -10.90 5.25
CA ASN A 14 0.66 -11.37 4.59
C ASN A 14 1.78 -10.32 4.71
N ILE A 15 1.45 -9.03 4.58
CA ILE A 15 2.44 -7.95 4.73
C ILE A 15 2.96 -7.89 6.17
N LYS A 16 2.09 -8.07 7.16
CA LYS A 16 2.48 -8.14 8.58
C LYS A 16 3.42 -9.31 8.84
N LEU A 17 3.03 -10.50 8.39
CA LEU A 17 3.81 -11.72 8.52
C LEU A 17 5.19 -11.56 7.87
N LEU A 18 5.23 -11.00 6.66
CA LEU A 18 6.48 -10.68 5.97
C LEU A 18 7.36 -9.71 6.79
N CYS A 19 6.77 -8.66 7.36
CA CYS A 19 7.49 -7.72 8.21
C CYS A 19 7.98 -8.35 9.50
N GLU A 20 7.22 -9.28 10.09
CA GLU A 20 7.57 -10.01 11.31
C GLU A 20 8.74 -10.94 11.06
N GLU A 21 8.65 -11.84 10.08
CA GLU A 21 9.66 -12.85 9.79
C GLU A 21 10.98 -12.23 9.33
N LEU A 22 10.92 -11.16 8.53
CA LEU A 22 12.10 -10.54 7.91
C LEU A 22 12.59 -9.27 8.62
N ARG A 23 12.08 -8.93 9.81
CA ARG A 23 12.39 -7.68 10.54
C ARG A 23 13.88 -7.39 10.75
N ASP A 24 14.69 -8.44 10.94
CA ASP A 24 16.11 -8.34 11.29
C ASP A 24 17.04 -8.76 10.16
N VAL A 25 16.49 -9.09 8.98
CA VAL A 25 17.30 -9.54 7.85
C VAL A 25 18.16 -8.38 7.34
N SER A 26 19.42 -8.69 7.03
CA SER A 26 20.28 -7.80 6.26
C SER A 26 19.80 -7.74 4.81
N GLU A 27 20.45 -6.91 3.99
CA GLU A 27 20.19 -6.94 2.55
C GLU A 27 20.44 -8.34 1.99
N THR A 28 19.37 -8.95 1.48
CA THR A 28 19.33 -10.35 1.08
C THR A 28 18.50 -10.49 -0.20
N ASP A 29 18.89 -11.38 -1.09
CA ASP A 29 18.19 -11.57 -2.36
C ASP A 29 16.79 -12.17 -2.15
N LYS A 30 15.97 -12.10 -3.18
CA LYS A 30 14.56 -12.48 -3.10
C LYS A 30 14.37 -13.96 -2.74
N ASP A 31 15.20 -14.84 -3.28
CA ASP A 31 15.00 -16.28 -3.15
C ASP A 31 15.39 -16.71 -1.72
N GLU A 32 16.48 -16.16 -1.19
CA GLU A 32 16.87 -16.33 0.22
C GLU A 32 15.83 -15.74 1.19
N LEU A 33 15.19 -14.62 0.86
CA LEU A 33 14.12 -14.07 1.68
C LEU A 33 12.86 -14.96 1.69
N GLU A 34 12.55 -15.62 0.57
CA GLU A 34 11.41 -16.53 0.46
C GLU A 34 11.62 -17.79 1.33
N GLU A 35 12.85 -18.30 1.40
CA GLU A 35 13.22 -19.39 2.31
C GLU A 35 13.04 -19.01 3.79
N GLY A 36 13.18 -17.73 4.12
CA GLY A 36 12.97 -17.20 5.47
C GLY A 36 11.52 -17.05 5.91
N VAL A 37 10.54 -17.32 5.04
CA VAL A 37 9.10 -17.11 5.33
C VAL A 37 8.31 -18.36 5.01
N GLU A 38 8.19 -19.26 5.99
CA GLU A 38 7.57 -20.59 5.80
C GLU A 38 6.12 -20.51 5.26
N ASP A 39 5.36 -19.51 5.71
CA ASP A 39 3.93 -19.36 5.41
C ASP A 39 3.62 -18.58 4.11
N LEU A 40 4.62 -18.00 3.46
CA LEU A 40 4.47 -17.28 2.19
C LEU A 40 5.44 -17.83 1.15
N GLN A 41 4.90 -18.47 0.12
CA GLN A 41 5.71 -19.12 -0.92
C GLN A 41 5.21 -18.77 -2.34
N GLY A 42 6.11 -18.88 -3.31
CA GLY A 42 5.95 -18.68 -4.74
C GLY A 42 5.39 -17.31 -5.13
N SER A 43 4.30 -17.32 -5.89
CA SER A 43 3.68 -16.09 -6.37
C SER A 43 3.13 -15.23 -5.24
N THR A 44 2.71 -15.82 -4.12
CA THR A 44 2.15 -15.08 -2.98
C THR A 44 3.24 -14.30 -2.27
N PHE A 45 4.40 -14.92 -2.01
CA PHE A 45 5.58 -14.23 -1.49
C PHE A 45 5.99 -13.09 -2.41
N SER A 46 6.18 -13.39 -3.69
CA SER A 46 6.60 -12.42 -4.71
C SER A 46 5.71 -11.17 -4.73
N ARG A 47 4.39 -11.39 -4.73
CA ARG A 47 3.37 -10.32 -4.75
C ARG A 47 3.33 -9.54 -3.44
N THR A 48 3.51 -10.22 -2.31
CA THR A 48 3.51 -9.59 -0.99
C THR A 48 4.76 -8.72 -0.80
N LEU A 49 5.94 -9.22 -1.17
CA LEU A 49 7.18 -8.46 -1.15
C LEU A 49 7.09 -7.22 -2.05
N GLU A 50 6.56 -7.39 -3.26
CA GLU A 50 6.35 -6.27 -4.17
C GLU A 50 5.42 -5.20 -3.59
N ALA A 51 4.30 -5.61 -2.98
CA ALA A 51 3.39 -4.70 -2.29
C ALA A 51 4.07 -4.00 -1.11
N ALA A 52 4.85 -4.72 -0.32
CA ALA A 52 5.57 -4.17 0.82
C ALA A 52 6.65 -3.16 0.40
N VAL A 53 7.34 -3.39 -0.73
CA VAL A 53 8.27 -2.42 -1.34
C VAL A 53 7.54 -1.17 -1.80
N ARG A 54 6.42 -1.34 -2.50
CA ARG A 54 5.58 -0.24 -2.98
C ARG A 54 5.01 0.62 -1.84
N LEU A 55 4.75 0.00 -0.69
CA LEU A 55 4.30 0.69 0.54
C LEU A 55 5.46 1.29 1.35
N GLY A 56 6.71 1.13 0.93
CA GLY A 56 7.88 1.65 1.65
C GLY A 56 8.23 0.89 2.94
N LEU A 57 7.71 -0.34 3.11
CA LEU A 57 8.03 -1.23 4.24
C LEU A 57 9.31 -2.01 4.00
N PHE A 58 9.61 -2.28 2.73
CA PHE A 58 10.89 -2.81 2.27
C PHE A 58 11.46 -1.86 1.23
N GLU A 59 12.78 -1.87 1.08
CA GLU A 59 13.44 -1.19 -0.02
C GLU A 59 14.26 -2.19 -0.84
N LYS A 60 14.26 -1.97 -2.15
CA LYS A 60 15.12 -2.69 -3.08
C LYS A 60 16.49 -2.01 -3.10
N ALA A 61 17.51 -2.73 -2.65
CA ALA A 61 18.90 -2.30 -2.66
C ALA A 61 19.65 -2.92 -3.84
N GLU A 62 20.97 -2.73 -3.92
CA GLU A 62 21.78 -3.18 -5.06
C GLU A 62 21.74 -4.70 -5.24
N ASN A 63 21.80 -5.44 -4.13
CA ASN A 63 21.95 -6.91 -4.15
C ASN A 63 20.73 -7.64 -3.58
N GLY A 64 19.65 -6.94 -3.24
CA GLY A 64 18.50 -7.60 -2.64
C GLY A 64 17.46 -6.65 -2.09
N TYR A 65 16.79 -7.09 -1.03
CA TYR A 65 15.79 -6.31 -0.32
C TYR A 65 16.15 -6.26 1.15
N LYS A 66 15.72 -5.19 1.81
CA LYS A 66 15.84 -5.06 3.26
C LYS A 66 14.65 -4.31 3.84
N PRO A 67 14.26 -4.61 5.09
CA PRO A 67 13.18 -3.91 5.77
C PRO A 67 13.58 -2.46 6.10
N THR A 68 12.66 -1.53 5.85
CA THR A 68 12.82 -0.12 6.23
C THR A 68 12.52 0.08 7.72
N THR A 69 12.72 1.29 8.24
CA THR A 69 12.35 1.61 9.62
C THR A 69 10.88 1.33 9.91
N GLU A 70 9.97 1.63 8.98
CA GLU A 70 8.53 1.38 9.17
C GLU A 70 8.20 -0.12 9.08
N GLY A 71 8.82 -0.86 8.15
CA GLY A 71 8.69 -2.33 8.09
C GLY A 71 9.10 -3.00 9.41
N LYS A 72 10.23 -2.57 9.99
CA LYS A 72 10.67 -3.07 11.31
C LYS A 72 9.71 -2.71 12.44
N ARG A 73 9.11 -1.51 12.42
CA ARG A 73 8.14 -1.09 13.45
C ARG A 73 6.91 -1.99 13.48
N ILE A 74 6.40 -2.38 12.31
CA ILE A 74 5.32 -3.37 12.18
C ILE A 74 5.81 -4.74 12.66
N GLY A 75 6.98 -5.19 12.17
CA GLY A 75 7.51 -6.52 12.48
C GLY A 75 7.81 -6.78 13.96
N TYR A 76 8.11 -5.75 14.76
CA TYR A 76 8.30 -5.91 16.21
C TYR A 76 6.99 -5.84 17.02
N GLY A 77 5.83 -5.60 16.39
CA GLY A 77 4.54 -5.51 17.09
C GLY A 77 4.51 -4.41 18.16
N ARG A 78 5.26 -3.32 17.98
CA ARG A 78 5.38 -2.23 18.98
C ARG A 78 4.26 -1.19 18.89
N LEU A 79 3.39 -1.32 17.91
CA LEU A 79 2.29 -0.40 17.65
C LEU A 79 1.01 -0.93 18.29
N SER A 80 0.18 -0.04 18.80
CA SER A 80 -1.20 -0.42 19.10
C SER A 80 -1.97 -0.65 17.79
N ASP A 81 -3.09 -1.38 17.85
CA ASP A 81 -3.92 -1.63 16.66
C ASP A 81 -4.36 -0.33 15.95
N GLU A 82 -4.61 0.75 16.71
CA GLU A 82 -4.99 2.04 16.13
C GLU A 82 -3.79 2.75 15.47
N ASP A 83 -2.62 2.75 16.11
CA ASP A 83 -1.40 3.34 15.53
C ASP A 83 -0.98 2.61 14.25
N GLU A 84 -1.15 1.28 14.24
CA GLU A 84 -0.84 0.45 13.08
C GLU A 84 -1.80 0.72 11.92
N LYS A 85 -3.11 0.84 12.19
CA LYS A 85 -4.09 1.26 11.18
C LYS A 85 -3.76 2.64 10.62
N GLU A 86 -3.38 3.58 11.48
CA GLU A 86 -2.99 4.93 11.06
C GLU A 86 -1.73 4.90 10.18
N LEU A 87 -0.74 4.09 10.56
CA LEU A 87 0.45 3.85 9.74
C LEU A 87 0.08 3.29 8.36
N PHE A 88 -0.70 2.22 8.27
CA PHE A 88 -1.12 1.67 6.98
C PHE A 88 -1.91 2.68 6.14
N ARG A 89 -2.82 3.46 6.75
CA ARG A 89 -3.53 4.55 6.05
C ARG A 89 -2.55 5.57 5.47
N LYS A 90 -1.54 5.97 6.25
CA LYS A 90 -0.51 6.92 5.79
C LYS A 90 0.29 6.35 4.63
N LEU A 91 0.74 5.10 4.70
CA LEU A 91 1.51 4.45 3.64
C LEU A 91 0.70 4.32 2.36
N VAL A 92 -0.57 3.91 2.46
CA VAL A 92 -1.49 3.83 1.32
C VAL A 92 -1.72 5.19 0.66
N LYS A 93 -1.87 6.27 1.45
CA LYS A 93 -1.98 7.65 0.93
C LYS A 93 -0.72 8.10 0.19
N GLN A 94 0.45 7.59 0.55
CA GLN A 94 1.71 7.93 -0.10
C GLN A 94 1.94 7.12 -1.38
N TYR A 95 1.18 6.05 -1.60
CA TYR A 95 1.36 5.18 -2.75
C TYR A 95 0.84 5.83 -4.04
N ASP A 96 1.74 5.94 -5.04
CA ASP A 96 1.51 6.67 -6.29
C ASP A 96 0.24 6.25 -7.04
N PHE A 97 -0.12 4.96 -6.99
CA PHE A 97 -1.37 4.49 -7.61
C PHE A 97 -2.61 5.14 -7.00
N TYR A 98 -2.67 5.25 -5.66
CA TYR A 98 -3.82 5.88 -5.00
C TYR A 98 -3.85 7.37 -5.28
N ASN A 99 -2.69 8.05 -5.28
CA ASN A 99 -2.61 9.46 -5.64
C ASN A 99 -3.04 9.70 -7.10
N ALA A 100 -2.59 8.87 -8.04
CA ALA A 100 -3.03 8.95 -9.43
C ALA A 100 -4.53 8.66 -9.60
N LEU A 101 -5.07 7.68 -8.87
CA LEU A 101 -6.51 7.39 -8.88
C LEU A 101 -7.30 8.59 -8.37
N LEU A 102 -6.87 9.19 -7.25
CA LEU A 102 -7.45 10.36 -6.61
C LEU A 102 -7.44 11.59 -7.53
N GLU A 103 -6.34 11.81 -8.25
CA GLU A 103 -6.25 12.83 -9.30
C GLU A 103 -7.26 12.58 -10.43
N ILE A 104 -7.41 11.33 -10.89
CA ILE A 104 -8.37 10.96 -11.96
C ILE A 104 -9.82 11.16 -11.52
N VAL A 105 -10.17 10.77 -10.29
CA VAL A 105 -11.53 10.93 -9.75
C VAL A 105 -11.80 12.35 -9.25
N GLY A 106 -10.81 13.24 -9.31
CA GLY A 106 -10.92 14.66 -8.94
C GLY A 106 -10.96 14.92 -7.43
N GLY A 107 -10.54 13.97 -6.61
CA GLY A 107 -10.51 14.10 -5.16
C GLY A 107 -9.08 14.16 -4.64
N SER A 108 -8.59 15.32 -4.22
CA SER A 108 -7.41 15.36 -3.35
C SER A 108 -7.81 14.78 -1.99
N LEU A 109 -7.08 13.79 -1.47
CA LEU A 109 -7.13 13.47 -0.03
C LEU A 109 -6.41 14.61 0.71
N THR A 110 -7.03 15.79 0.75
CA THR A 110 -6.64 16.84 1.67
C THR A 110 -6.87 16.30 3.07
N SER A 111 -5.78 16.19 3.80
CA SER A 111 -5.73 15.82 5.21
C SER A 111 -6.69 16.67 6.05
N ASP A 112 -7.19 16.01 7.09
CA ASP A 112 -8.00 16.51 8.19
C ASP A 112 -9.49 16.82 7.94
N ASP A 113 -10.27 16.27 8.86
CA ASP A 113 -11.68 16.47 9.17
C ASP A 113 -12.74 15.83 8.27
N GLY A 114 -13.48 14.91 8.90
CA GLY A 114 -14.65 14.23 8.37
C GLY A 114 -15.87 15.14 8.22
N GLU A 115 -15.83 16.06 7.26
CA GLU A 115 -17.04 16.67 6.72
C GLU A 115 -17.33 16.12 5.33
N GLN A 116 -18.47 15.44 5.23
CA GLN A 116 -19.07 15.06 3.94
C GLN A 116 -19.39 16.33 3.16
N SER A 117 -18.52 16.71 2.23
CA SER A 117 -18.89 17.65 1.18
C SER A 117 -19.77 16.92 0.17
N VAL A 118 -21.08 17.14 0.27
CA VAL A 118 -22.06 16.77 -0.76
C VAL A 118 -21.61 17.37 -2.09
N LEU A 119 -21.32 16.51 -3.07
CA LEU A 119 -21.05 16.97 -4.44
C LEU A 119 -22.34 17.67 -4.95
N PRO A 120 -22.28 18.93 -5.43
CA PRO A 120 -23.43 19.53 -6.08
C PRO A 120 -23.70 18.76 -7.38
N ASN A 121 -24.95 18.31 -7.54
CA ASN A 121 -25.45 17.67 -8.75
C ASN A 121 -25.04 18.52 -9.97
N ARG A 122 -24.22 17.95 -10.86
CA ARG A 122 -24.05 18.51 -12.20
C ARG A 122 -25.37 18.34 -12.93
N GLU A 123 -26.11 19.42 -13.08
CA GLU A 123 -27.23 19.50 -14.03
C GLU A 123 -26.69 19.20 -15.42
N PHE A 124 -26.98 17.98 -15.91
CA PHE A 124 -26.91 17.71 -17.33
C PHE A 124 -28.06 18.46 -18.00
N GLY A 125 -27.72 19.55 -18.68
CA GLY A 125 -28.68 20.33 -19.44
C GLY A 125 -29.37 19.52 -20.53
N SER A 126 -30.66 19.79 -20.72
CA SER A 126 -31.30 19.66 -22.03
C SER A 126 -32.28 20.83 -22.19
N ARG A 127 -31.85 21.79 -23.01
CA ARG A 127 -32.70 22.78 -23.66
C ARG A 127 -33.68 22.01 -24.56
N VAL A 128 -34.98 22.10 -24.28
CA VAL A 128 -36.02 21.82 -25.26
C VAL A 128 -36.66 23.15 -25.60
N GLU A 129 -36.35 23.68 -26.79
CA GLU A 129 -37.12 24.76 -27.39
C GLU A 129 -38.49 24.20 -27.81
N LEU A 130 -39.56 24.79 -27.29
CA LEU A 130 -40.92 24.57 -27.76
C LEU A 130 -41.28 25.77 -28.65
N VAL A 131 -41.60 25.50 -29.92
CA VAL A 131 -42.43 26.35 -30.78
C VAL A 131 -43.82 25.75 -30.79
#